data_AF-A0A660DWQ4-F1
#
_entry.id   AF-A0A660DWQ4-F1
#
_cell.length_a   1.000
_cell.length_b   1.000
_cell.length_c   1.000
_cell.angle_alpha   90.00
_cell.angle_beta   90.00
_cell.angle_gamma   90.00
#
_symmetry.space_group_name_H-M   'P 1'
#
loop_
_entity.id
_entity.type
_entity.pdbx_description
1 polymer ?
#
loop_
_entity_poly.entity_id
_entity_poly.type
_entity_poly.pdbx_seq_one_letter_code
_entity_poly.pdbx_strand_id
1 'polypeptide(L)'
;MKLTKMISAMMVATSLAGAMVVATPNLTAQAKTKMSLKTIPKQFRGTWYHYEQGKYLSQKISAKKLINHGDGRNYSLTMHQLDLNKKATATKDFTKNPHKWMFAYKSGNKVVMQDWPAYYALDKKDRGSYQVTTRTYKGKKVKVLKVTLAASGGMWYIYSPSKVMAKHLWNLDNK
;
A
#
# COMPACT_ATOMS: atom_id res chain seq x y z
N MET A 1 23.35 30.52 76.32
CA MET A 1 24.19 29.42 75.79
C MET A 1 23.54 28.97 74.48
N LYS A 2 24.15 28.82 73.30
CA LYS A 2 25.50 28.97 72.72
C LYS A 2 25.31 29.12 71.18
N LEU A 3 26.32 29.73 70.53
CA LEU A 3 26.50 30.07 69.11
C LEU A 3 26.31 28.93 68.08
N THR A 4 25.92 29.28 66.84
CA THR A 4 26.32 28.67 65.53
C THR A 4 25.68 29.52 64.41
N LYS A 5 26.36 30.44 63.69
CA LYS A 5 27.40 30.35 62.64
C LYS A 5 27.19 29.18 61.66
N MET A 6 26.87 29.45 60.38
CA MET A 6 27.82 29.59 59.26
C MET A 6 27.10 29.61 57.89
N ILE A 7 27.33 30.69 57.14
CA ILE A 7 27.22 30.76 55.68
C ILE A 7 28.55 30.26 55.12
N SER A 8 28.56 29.22 54.26
CA SER A 8 29.52 29.03 53.15
C SER A 8 29.37 27.66 52.46
N ALA A 9 29.86 27.61 51.22
CA ALA A 9 29.97 26.48 50.28
C ALA A 9 28.70 26.24 49.43
N MET A 10 28.78 26.07 48.11
CA MET A 10 29.87 25.47 47.34
C MET A 10 29.70 25.79 45.84
N MET A 11 30.74 26.31 45.19
CA MET A 11 30.94 26.21 43.74
C MET A 11 31.73 24.93 43.48
N VAL A 12 31.30 24.02 42.59
CA VAL A 12 32.21 23.19 41.78
C VAL A 12 31.57 22.89 40.41
N ALA A 13 32.45 22.95 39.42
CA ALA A 13 32.26 22.98 37.99
C ALA A 13 31.76 21.69 37.32
N THR A 14 31.22 21.95 36.13
CA THR A 14 30.98 21.09 34.98
C THR A 14 32.10 20.10 34.64
N SER A 15 31.70 18.85 34.32
CA SER A 15 31.92 18.17 33.03
C SER A 15 32.07 16.64 33.22
N LEU A 16 30.98 15.91 32.99
CA LEU A 16 31.02 14.45 32.86
C LEU A 16 31.42 14.11 31.42
N ALA A 17 32.71 13.86 31.18
CA ALA A 17 33.19 13.17 29.99
C ALA A 17 32.94 11.66 30.15
N GLY A 18 31.69 11.24 30.00
CA GLY A 18 31.32 9.84 29.88
C GLY A 18 31.30 9.45 28.41
N ALA A 19 32.34 8.76 27.96
CA ALA A 19 32.36 8.08 26.67
C ALA A 19 31.29 6.97 26.65
N MET A 20 30.06 7.33 26.31
CA MET A 20 29.08 6.35 25.84
C MET A 20 29.47 5.99 24.41
N VAL A 21 30.20 4.89 24.27
CA VAL A 21 30.22 4.13 23.02
C VAL A 21 28.78 3.69 22.78
N VAL A 22 28.03 4.52 22.06
CA VAL A 22 26.74 4.13 21.50
C VAL A 22 27.07 3.01 20.53
N ALA A 23 26.82 1.78 20.94
CA ALA A 23 26.71 0.66 20.03
C ALA A 23 25.63 1.04 19.01
N THR A 24 26.06 1.56 17.87
CA THR A 24 25.19 1.76 16.72
C THR A 24 24.70 0.37 16.36
N PRO A 25 23.38 0.07 16.46
CA PRO A 25 22.90 -1.21 15.99
C PRO A 25 23.25 -1.30 14.52
N ASN A 26 24.03 -2.33 14.16
CA ASN A 26 24.45 -2.70 12.81
C ASN A 26 23.42 -2.28 11.75
N LEU A 27 23.59 -1.08 11.19
CA LEU A 27 22.77 -0.52 10.11
C LEU A 27 23.04 -1.20 8.76
N THR A 28 23.88 -2.23 8.75
CA THR A 28 24.32 -2.97 7.56
C THR A 28 23.47 -4.21 7.25
N ALA A 29 22.50 -4.59 8.09
CA ALA A 29 21.76 -5.84 7.91
C ALA A 29 20.38 -5.74 7.19
N GLN A 30 19.84 -4.54 6.93
CA GLN A 30 18.50 -4.38 6.34
C GLN A 30 18.46 -4.07 4.84
N ALA A 31 19.61 -4.03 4.16
CA ALA A 31 19.65 -3.72 2.72
C ALA A 31 19.31 -4.92 1.80
N LYS A 32 19.07 -6.13 2.32
CA LYS A 32 19.26 -7.37 1.53
C LYS A 32 18.05 -8.15 1.01
N THR A 33 16.81 -7.70 1.17
CA THR A 33 15.69 -8.23 0.34
C THR A 33 14.52 -7.25 0.30
N LYS A 34 14.31 -6.56 -0.83
CA LYS A 34 13.07 -5.80 -1.09
C LYS A 34 11.96 -6.79 -1.45
N MET A 35 11.48 -7.54 -0.46
CA MET A 35 10.32 -8.42 -0.66
C MET A 35 9.06 -7.58 -0.88
N SER A 36 8.14 -8.11 -1.68
CA SER A 36 6.78 -7.61 -1.73
C SER A 36 6.08 -7.80 -0.37
N LEU A 37 5.00 -7.04 -0.16
CA LEU A 37 4.22 -7.04 1.07
C LEU A 37 3.67 -8.43 1.43
N LYS A 38 3.70 -8.75 2.73
CA LYS A 38 3.05 -9.96 3.30
C LYS A 38 1.52 -9.83 3.35
N THR A 39 1.02 -8.62 3.60
CA THR A 39 -0.42 -8.32 3.64
C THR A 39 -0.72 -6.99 2.97
N ILE A 40 -1.89 -6.90 2.33
CA ILE A 40 -2.38 -5.64 1.75
C ILE A 40 -2.70 -4.68 2.92
N PRO A 41 -2.28 -3.41 2.89
CA PRO A 41 -2.53 -2.49 4.02
C PRO A 41 -4.02 -2.32 4.31
N LYS A 42 -4.38 -2.17 5.59
CA LYS A 42 -5.78 -2.12 6.05
C LYS A 42 -6.65 -1.11 5.31
N GLN A 43 -6.11 0.05 4.96
CA GLN A 43 -6.84 1.12 4.27
C GLN A 43 -7.41 0.72 2.91
N PHE A 44 -6.80 -0.25 2.21
CA PHE A 44 -7.28 -0.73 0.92
C PHE A 44 -8.29 -1.87 1.04
N ARG A 45 -8.40 -2.48 2.22
CA ARG A 45 -9.26 -3.65 2.44
C ARG A 45 -10.73 -3.22 2.47
N GLY A 46 -11.60 -4.09 2.00
CA GLY A 46 -13.04 -3.85 1.90
C GLY A 46 -13.60 -4.32 0.57
N THR A 47 -14.88 -4.04 0.35
CA THR A 47 -15.52 -4.23 -0.95
C THR A 47 -15.73 -2.87 -1.59
N TRP A 48 -15.24 -2.73 -2.80
CA TRP A 48 -15.29 -1.49 -3.56
C TRP A 48 -16.09 -1.72 -4.84
N TYR A 49 -16.87 -0.73 -5.27
CA TYR A 49 -17.78 -0.82 -6.39
C TYR A 49 -17.51 0.28 -7.40
N HIS A 50 -17.41 -0.08 -8.66
CA HIS A 50 -17.39 0.86 -9.77
C HIS A 50 -18.69 0.71 -10.56
N TYR A 51 -19.20 1.82 -11.09
CA TYR A 51 -20.38 1.81 -11.94
C TYR A 51 -20.01 2.49 -13.25
N GLU A 52 -20.36 1.86 -14.36
CA GLU A 52 -20.15 2.37 -15.70
C GLU A 52 -21.28 1.86 -16.59
N GLN A 53 -21.92 2.76 -17.34
CA GLN A 53 -22.89 2.42 -18.39
C GLN A 53 -23.95 1.36 -18.01
N GLY A 54 -24.54 1.46 -16.81
CA GLY A 54 -25.59 0.53 -16.35
C GLY A 54 -25.08 -0.71 -15.63
N LYS A 55 -23.78 -0.94 -15.59
CA LYS A 55 -23.16 -2.13 -14.97
C LYS A 55 -22.39 -1.76 -13.71
N TYR A 56 -22.30 -2.74 -12.80
CA TYR A 56 -21.45 -2.63 -11.62
C TYR A 56 -20.28 -3.60 -11.72
N LEU A 57 -19.08 -3.08 -11.50
CA LEU A 57 -17.89 -3.88 -11.19
C LEU A 57 -17.65 -3.83 -9.69
N SER A 58 -17.05 -4.88 -9.13
CA SER A 58 -16.65 -4.88 -7.73
C SER A 58 -15.29 -5.51 -7.49
N GLN A 59 -14.60 -4.97 -6.48
CA GLN A 59 -13.31 -5.41 -6.00
C GLN A 59 -13.37 -5.69 -4.51
N LYS A 60 -13.22 -6.94 -4.10
CA LYS A 60 -13.08 -7.32 -2.70
C LYS A 60 -11.61 -7.54 -2.38
N ILE A 61 -11.08 -6.68 -1.50
CA ILE A 61 -9.69 -6.68 -1.08
C ILE A 61 -9.64 -7.13 0.38
N SER A 62 -8.95 -8.23 0.64
CA SER A 62 -8.69 -8.76 1.98
C SER A 62 -7.20 -8.62 2.31
N ALA A 63 -6.76 -9.16 3.45
CA ALA A 63 -5.34 -9.12 3.82
C ALA A 63 -4.42 -9.81 2.80
N LYS A 64 -4.91 -10.87 2.12
CA LYS A 64 -4.12 -11.71 1.21
C LYS A 64 -4.84 -12.07 -0.10
N LYS A 65 -6.01 -11.50 -0.39
CA LYS A 65 -6.76 -11.79 -1.62
C LYS A 65 -7.33 -10.53 -2.24
N LEU A 66 -7.34 -10.51 -3.56
CA LEU A 66 -8.02 -9.52 -4.40
C LEU A 66 -8.96 -10.27 -5.34
N ILE A 67 -10.25 -10.05 -5.16
CA ILE A 67 -11.31 -10.68 -5.95
C ILE A 67 -11.99 -9.62 -6.78
N ASN A 68 -12.07 -9.83 -8.09
CA ASN A 68 -12.77 -8.95 -9.02
C ASN A 68 -14.02 -9.66 -9.56
N HIS A 69 -15.10 -8.90 -9.66
CA HIS A 69 -16.33 -9.33 -10.34
C HIS A 69 -16.82 -8.23 -11.29
N GLY A 70 -17.14 -8.60 -12.52
CA GLY A 70 -17.76 -7.72 -13.52
C GLY A 70 -17.11 -7.82 -14.91
N ASP A 71 -17.83 -7.33 -15.93
CA ASP A 71 -17.44 -7.32 -17.36
C ASP A 71 -16.69 -8.57 -17.86
N GLY A 72 -17.27 -9.74 -17.60
CA GLY A 72 -16.73 -11.03 -18.06
C GLY A 72 -15.41 -11.45 -17.40
N ARG A 73 -14.88 -10.67 -16.45
CA ARG A 73 -13.62 -10.94 -15.75
C ARG A 73 -13.87 -11.20 -14.27
N ASN A 74 -14.26 -12.43 -13.97
CA ASN A 74 -14.29 -12.93 -12.59
C ASN A 74 -12.95 -13.60 -12.29
N TYR A 75 -12.18 -13.03 -11.37
CA TYR A 75 -10.90 -13.62 -10.97
C TYR A 75 -10.58 -13.36 -9.50
N SER A 76 -9.75 -14.24 -8.95
CA SER A 76 -9.32 -14.21 -7.56
C SER A 76 -7.82 -14.41 -7.50
N LEU A 77 -7.12 -13.39 -7.01
CA LEU A 77 -5.68 -13.44 -6.81
C LEU A 77 -5.38 -13.61 -5.32
N THR A 78 -4.46 -14.51 -5.01
CA THR A 78 -3.94 -14.75 -3.67
C THR A 78 -2.53 -14.18 -3.58
N MET A 79 -2.23 -13.49 -2.49
CA MET A 79 -0.98 -12.79 -2.35
C MET A 79 0.14 -13.71 -1.88
N HIS A 80 1.24 -13.64 -2.60
CA HIS A 80 2.48 -14.31 -2.27
C HIS A 80 3.61 -13.27 -2.26
N GLN A 81 4.65 -13.54 -1.49
CA GLN A 81 5.81 -12.67 -1.46
C GLN A 81 6.71 -12.94 -2.66
N LEU A 82 7.12 -11.87 -3.32
CA LEU A 82 8.05 -11.89 -4.44
C LEU A 82 9.30 -11.10 -4.03
N ASP A 83 10.47 -11.62 -4.36
CA ASP A 83 11.71 -10.86 -4.27
C ASP A 83 11.77 -9.85 -5.42
N LEU A 84 11.64 -8.56 -5.11
CA LEU A 84 11.58 -7.50 -6.12
C LEU A 84 12.95 -7.16 -6.74
N ASN A 85 14.05 -7.76 -6.24
CA ASN A 85 15.40 -7.58 -6.76
C ASN A 85 15.83 -8.69 -7.72
N LYS A 86 15.17 -9.86 -7.65
CA LYS A 86 15.44 -10.96 -8.58
C LYS A 86 14.69 -10.70 -9.89
N LYS A 87 15.46 -10.58 -10.99
CA LYS A 87 14.91 -10.86 -12.32
C LYS A 87 14.54 -12.35 -12.30
N ALA A 88 13.26 -12.69 -12.13
CA ALA A 88 12.91 -14.11 -12.18
C ALA A 88 12.84 -14.55 -13.64
N THR A 89 13.60 -15.59 -13.97
CA THR A 89 13.20 -16.57 -14.96
C THR A 89 11.84 -17.13 -14.56
N ALA A 90 10.96 -17.42 -15.51
CA ALA A 90 9.66 -18.02 -15.23
C ALA A 90 9.88 -19.28 -14.36
N THR A 91 9.61 -19.16 -13.06
CA THR A 91 9.82 -20.28 -12.13
C THR A 91 8.80 -21.36 -12.47
N LYS A 92 9.08 -22.64 -12.15
CA LYS A 92 8.09 -23.74 -12.31
C LYS A 92 6.75 -23.46 -11.63
N ASP A 93 6.71 -22.54 -10.67
CA ASP A 93 5.48 -22.15 -9.99
C ASP A 93 4.61 -21.21 -10.83
N PHE A 94 5.24 -20.39 -11.69
CA PHE A 94 4.56 -19.51 -12.65
C PHE A 94 3.72 -20.29 -13.65
N THR A 95 4.27 -21.37 -14.20
CA THR A 95 3.57 -22.21 -15.19
C THR A 95 2.40 -22.99 -14.58
N LYS A 96 2.43 -23.26 -13.27
CA LYS A 96 1.37 -23.99 -12.56
C LYS A 96 0.22 -23.10 -12.09
N ASN A 97 0.45 -21.80 -11.86
CA ASN A 97 -0.56 -20.89 -11.29
C ASN A 97 -0.55 -19.47 -11.89
N PRO A 98 -0.49 -19.31 -13.23
CA PRO A 98 -0.15 -18.03 -13.87
C PRO A 98 -1.12 -16.90 -13.49
N HIS A 99 -2.39 -17.17 -13.19
CA HIS A 99 -3.40 -16.14 -12.93
C HIS A 99 -4.07 -16.24 -11.55
N LYS A 100 -3.45 -16.95 -10.59
CA LYS A 100 -3.99 -17.09 -9.23
C LYS A 100 -3.18 -16.35 -8.18
N TRP A 101 -1.95 -15.94 -8.51
CA TRP A 101 -1.04 -15.32 -7.55
C TRP A 101 -0.81 -13.85 -7.87
N MET A 102 -0.73 -13.05 -6.82
CA MET A 102 -0.38 -11.63 -6.91
C MET A 102 0.77 -11.27 -5.99
N PHE A 103 1.41 -10.16 -6.32
CA PHE A 103 2.34 -9.46 -5.43
C PHE A 103 1.78 -8.06 -5.15
N ALA A 104 2.27 -7.44 -4.07
CA ALA A 104 1.97 -6.06 -3.77
C ALA A 104 3.20 -5.33 -3.21
N TYR A 105 3.44 -4.09 -3.62
CA TYR A 105 4.50 -3.26 -3.00
C TYR A 105 4.10 -1.79 -2.92
N LYS A 106 4.66 -1.08 -1.94
CA LYS A 106 4.45 0.36 -1.78
C LYS A 106 5.23 1.14 -2.84
N SER A 107 4.59 2.13 -3.43
CA SER A 107 5.21 3.09 -4.34
C SER A 107 4.69 4.48 -3.98
N GLY A 108 5.41 5.19 -3.10
CA GLY A 108 4.92 6.42 -2.49
C GLY A 108 3.65 6.19 -1.68
N ASN A 109 2.60 6.99 -1.93
CA ASN A 109 1.28 6.85 -1.31
C ASN A 109 0.36 5.81 -1.99
N LYS A 110 0.88 5.10 -2.99
CA LYS A 110 0.16 4.07 -3.74
C LYS A 110 0.66 2.68 -3.38
N VAL A 111 -0.16 1.68 -3.69
CA VAL A 111 0.26 0.28 -3.68
C VAL A 111 0.09 -0.28 -5.09
N VAL A 112 1.16 -0.82 -5.64
CA VAL A 112 1.07 -1.65 -6.86
C VAL A 112 0.56 -3.00 -6.42
N MET A 113 -0.53 -3.48 -7.03
CA MET A 113 -1.10 -4.80 -6.79
C MET A 113 -1.41 -5.43 -8.14
N GLN A 114 -0.72 -6.52 -8.48
CA GLN A 114 -0.81 -7.13 -9.79
C GLN A 114 -0.61 -8.65 -9.68
N ASP A 115 -1.11 -9.37 -10.67
CA ASP A 115 -0.79 -10.78 -10.81
C ASP A 115 0.71 -10.97 -11.09
N TRP A 116 1.24 -12.14 -10.78
CA TRP A 116 2.66 -12.42 -10.98
C TRP A 116 3.15 -12.24 -12.43
N PRO A 117 2.39 -12.63 -13.49
CA PRO A 117 2.78 -12.37 -14.88
C PRO A 117 3.13 -10.92 -15.16
N ALA A 118 2.36 -9.98 -14.62
CA ALA A 118 2.61 -8.56 -14.80
C ALA A 118 3.93 -8.08 -14.18
N TYR A 119 4.51 -8.79 -13.20
CA TYR A 119 5.85 -8.45 -12.71
C TYR A 119 6.94 -8.69 -13.77
N TYR A 120 6.74 -9.68 -14.64
CA TYR A 120 7.74 -10.10 -15.61
C TYR A 120 7.48 -9.52 -17.00
N ALA A 121 6.20 -9.41 -17.39
CA ALA A 121 5.80 -8.93 -18.70
C ALA A 121 5.74 -7.40 -18.80
N LEU A 122 5.58 -6.69 -17.68
CA LEU A 122 5.41 -5.24 -17.68
C LEU A 122 6.56 -4.52 -16.98
N ASP A 123 7.01 -3.43 -17.59
CA ASP A 123 7.87 -2.46 -16.92
C ASP A 123 7.19 -1.90 -15.68
N LYS A 124 7.99 -1.46 -14.70
CA LYS A 124 7.48 -0.89 -13.45
C LYS A 124 6.51 0.27 -13.68
N LYS A 125 6.74 1.06 -14.74
CA LYS A 125 5.91 2.22 -15.12
C LYS A 125 4.53 1.82 -15.64
N ASP A 126 4.38 0.63 -16.19
CA ASP A 126 3.15 0.16 -16.86
C ASP A 126 2.24 -0.67 -15.93
N ARG A 127 2.67 -0.89 -14.69
CA ARG A 127 1.90 -1.64 -13.68
C ARG A 127 0.79 -0.80 -13.08
N GLY A 128 -0.38 -1.40 -12.95
CA GLY A 128 -1.51 -0.76 -12.29
C GLY A 128 -1.26 -0.47 -10.81
N SER A 129 -1.79 0.65 -10.33
CA SER A 129 -1.60 1.11 -8.95
C SER A 129 -2.92 1.48 -8.29
N TYR A 130 -2.93 1.34 -6.97
CA TYR A 130 -4.10 1.55 -6.13
C TYR A 130 -3.80 2.66 -5.13
N GLN A 131 -4.74 3.58 -4.98
CA GLN A 131 -4.63 4.70 -4.06
C GLN A 131 -5.96 4.94 -3.38
N VAL A 132 -5.97 4.98 -2.05
CA VAL A 132 -7.15 5.47 -1.32
C VAL A 132 -7.10 7.00 -1.35
N THR A 133 -8.16 7.60 -1.88
CA THR A 133 -8.34 9.06 -1.95
C THR A 133 -9.71 9.44 -1.41
N THR A 134 -10.11 10.70 -1.55
CA THR A 134 -11.42 11.19 -1.14
C THR A 134 -12.19 11.80 -2.30
N ARG A 135 -13.52 11.67 -2.26
CA ARG A 135 -14.47 12.34 -3.16
C ARG A 135 -15.56 12.99 -2.33
N THR A 136 -16.21 14.01 -2.87
CA THR A 136 -17.39 14.63 -2.23
C THR A 136 -18.63 13.83 -2.63
N TYR A 137 -19.40 13.36 -1.64
CA TYR A 137 -20.68 12.70 -1.81
C TYR A 137 -21.70 13.36 -0.90
N LYS A 138 -22.73 13.97 -1.48
CA LYS A 138 -23.78 14.72 -0.74
C LYS A 138 -23.19 15.70 0.29
N GLY A 139 -22.20 16.50 -0.12
CA GLY A 139 -21.54 17.50 0.73
C GLY A 139 -20.50 16.96 1.72
N LYS A 140 -20.28 15.64 1.82
CA LYS A 140 -19.30 15.03 2.73
C LYS A 140 -18.13 14.40 1.98
N LYS A 141 -16.91 14.50 2.54
CA LYS A 141 -15.75 13.79 2.02
C LYS A 141 -15.82 12.31 2.40
N VAL A 142 -15.80 11.44 1.40
CA VAL A 142 -15.85 9.98 1.56
C VAL A 142 -14.61 9.34 0.94
N LYS A 143 -14.11 8.27 1.56
CA LYS A 143 -12.98 7.50 1.03
C LYS A 143 -13.41 6.71 -0.20
N VAL A 144 -12.58 6.76 -1.23
CA VAL A 144 -12.74 5.97 -2.46
C VAL A 144 -11.41 5.33 -2.84
N LEU A 145 -11.47 4.25 -3.61
CA LEU A 145 -10.31 3.57 -4.16
C LEU A 145 -10.13 4.01 -5.62
N LYS A 146 -9.02 4.70 -5.90
CA LYS A 146 -8.58 5.00 -7.27
C LYS A 146 -7.69 3.84 -7.75
N VAL A 147 -8.09 3.23 -8.85
CA VAL A 147 -7.31 2.20 -9.56
C VAL A 147 -6.83 2.79 -10.86
N THR A 148 -5.51 2.88 -11.06
CA THR A 148 -4.90 3.38 -12.29
C THR A 148 -4.32 2.21 -13.07
N LEU A 149 -4.69 2.08 -14.34
CA LEU A 149 -4.16 1.12 -15.30
C LEU A 149 -3.08 1.81 -16.14
N ALA A 150 -1.82 1.69 -15.73
CA ALA A 150 -0.74 2.45 -16.37
C ALA A 150 -0.50 2.02 -17.82
N ALA A 151 -0.56 0.72 -18.13
CA ALA A 151 -0.51 0.20 -19.50
C ALA A 151 -1.65 0.70 -20.43
N SER A 152 -2.71 1.30 -19.88
CA SER A 152 -3.84 1.86 -20.63
C SER A 152 -3.77 3.39 -20.72
N GLY A 153 -2.58 3.94 -20.95
CA GLY A 153 -2.38 5.40 -21.04
C GLY A 153 -2.65 6.15 -19.74
N GLY A 154 -2.57 5.47 -18.59
CA GLY A 154 -2.88 6.06 -17.29
C GLY A 154 -4.38 6.19 -16.99
N MET A 155 -5.24 5.50 -17.75
CA MET A 155 -6.67 5.38 -17.47
C MET A 155 -6.89 4.99 -16.00
N TRP A 156 -7.90 5.59 -15.37
CA TRP A 156 -8.20 5.33 -13.97
C TRP A 156 -9.69 5.20 -13.73
N TYR A 157 -10.01 4.41 -12.71
CA TYR A 157 -11.35 4.15 -12.25
C TYR A 157 -11.47 4.51 -10.77
N ILE A 158 -12.62 5.03 -10.39
CA ILE A 158 -12.98 5.25 -8.99
C ILE A 158 -13.93 4.15 -8.56
N TYR A 159 -13.53 3.44 -7.51
CA TYR A 159 -14.38 2.49 -6.81
C TYR A 159 -14.80 3.07 -5.46
N SER A 160 -16.07 2.89 -5.13
CA SER A 160 -16.73 3.42 -3.94
C SER A 160 -17.08 2.32 -2.95
N PRO A 161 -17.19 2.59 -1.64
CA PRO A 161 -17.57 1.58 -0.64
C PRO A 161 -19.01 1.06 -0.77
N SER A 162 -19.87 1.68 -1.60
CA SER A 162 -21.23 1.21 -1.86
C SER A 162 -21.65 1.42 -3.32
N LYS A 163 -22.60 0.58 -3.79
CA LYS A 163 -23.17 0.68 -5.15
C LYS A 163 -23.85 2.02 -5.41
N VAL A 164 -24.67 2.50 -4.46
CA VAL A 164 -25.37 3.78 -4.59
C VAL A 164 -24.39 4.94 -4.76
N MET A 165 -23.30 4.92 -3.99
CA MET A 165 -22.23 5.92 -4.12
C MET A 165 -21.50 5.81 -5.45
N ALA A 166 -21.19 4.59 -5.90
CA ALA A 166 -20.53 4.36 -7.20
C ALA A 166 -21.33 4.96 -8.36
N LYS A 167 -22.64 4.69 -8.43
CA LYS A 167 -23.53 5.23 -9.46
C LYS A 167 -23.64 6.75 -9.38
N HIS A 168 -23.77 7.30 -8.18
CA HIS A 168 -23.84 8.75 -8.00
C HIS A 168 -22.55 9.45 -8.47
N LEU A 169 -21.38 8.96 -8.05
CA LEU A 169 -20.09 9.55 -8.42
C LEU A 169 -19.83 9.41 -9.93
N TRP A 170 -20.15 8.28 -10.54
CA TRP A 170 -20.05 8.11 -12.00
C TRP A 170 -20.88 9.13 -12.77
N ASN A 171 -22.14 9.33 -12.36
CA ASN A 171 -23.03 10.31 -12.96
C ASN A 171 -22.61 11.76 -12.70
N LEU A 172 -21.68 12.02 -11.78
CA LEU A 172 -21.06 13.35 -11.62
C LEU A 172 -19.86 13.53 -12.54
N ASP A 173 -19.09 12.45 -12.75
CA ASP A 173 -17.88 12.47 -13.58
C ASP A 173 -18.17 12.45 -15.09
N ASN A 174 -19.37 12.04 -15.51
CA ASN A 174 -19.72 11.79 -16.92
C ASN A 174 -20.98 12.55 -17.36
N LYS A 175 -21.16 13.79 -16.91
CA LYS A 175 -22.11 14.74 -17.49
C LYS A 175 -21.40 15.59 -18.53
#